data_AF-A0AAU2FJA5-F1
#
_entry.id   AF-A0AAU2FJA5-F1
#
_cell.length_a   1.000
_cell.length_b   1.000
_cell.length_c   1.000
_cell.angle_alpha   90.00
_cell.angle_beta   90.00
_cell.angle_gamma   90.00
#
_symmetry.space_group_name_H-M   'P 1'
#
loop_
_entity.id
_entity.type
_entity.pdbx_description
1 polymer ?
#
loop_
_entity_poly.entity_id
_entity_poly.type
_entity_poly.pdbx_seq_one_letter_code
_entity_poly.pdbx_strand_id
1 'polypeptide(L)'
;MTYARAAAMTAAALATAVALVGGGGTAQAADGGELMPYPGPDAVVWISEHTGSGGLVSSGLNAHLGTEITVACEGGGSVEVGFTSDATAGSAPVTFTLDCPAGAATHRTVQLGEGLSGSFGVQVAASDPGIRWGLAVLQPE
;
A
#
# COMPACT_ATOMS: atom_id res chain seq x y z
N MET A 1 31.78 46.40 31.08
CA MET A 1 32.97 46.05 30.30
C MET A 1 33.70 44.95 31.03
N THR A 2 33.72 43.72 30.47
CA THR A 2 34.88 42.82 30.29
C THR A 2 34.41 41.68 29.38
N TYR A 3 35.19 41.41 28.34
CA TYR A 3 34.96 40.49 27.22
C TYR A 3 35.35 39.03 27.55
N ALA A 4 34.97 38.13 26.63
CA ALA A 4 35.59 36.84 26.26
C ALA A 4 34.85 35.58 26.76
N ARG A 5 34.72 34.47 26.01
CA ARG A 5 34.83 34.09 24.57
C ARG A 5 34.68 32.57 24.58
N ALA A 6 34.00 32.02 23.56
CA ALA A 6 34.18 30.66 23.00
C ALA A 6 33.94 29.47 23.95
N ALA A 7 33.65 28.25 23.53
CA ALA A 7 33.14 27.61 22.33
C ALA A 7 33.09 26.12 22.74
N ALA A 8 32.05 25.39 22.40
CA ALA A 8 32.13 23.93 22.32
C ALA A 8 30.99 23.41 21.44
N MET A 9 31.22 23.40 20.13
CA MET A 9 30.50 22.50 19.23
C MET A 9 31.06 21.09 19.48
N THR A 10 30.30 20.22 20.13
CA THR A 10 30.60 18.79 20.15
C THR A 10 29.89 18.15 18.96
N ALA A 11 30.63 18.04 17.86
CA ALA A 11 30.36 17.09 16.80
C ALA A 11 30.67 15.68 17.32
N ALA A 12 29.72 14.76 17.21
CA ALA A 12 29.94 13.34 17.50
C ALA A 12 29.49 12.48 16.30
N ALA A 13 30.52 12.06 15.57
CA ALA A 13 30.69 10.91 14.69
C ALA A 13 29.46 10.22 14.06
N LEU A 14 29.42 10.28 12.72
CA LEU A 14 28.80 9.29 11.85
C LEU A 14 29.52 7.94 12.01
N ALA A 15 28.78 6.89 12.40
CA ALA A 15 29.23 5.51 12.29
C ALA A 15 28.33 4.77 11.30
N THR A 16 28.75 4.72 10.04
CA THR A 16 28.18 3.84 9.01
C THR A 16 28.64 2.41 9.26
N ALA A 17 27.78 1.59 9.86
CA ALA A 17 27.96 0.14 9.88
C ALA A 17 27.21 -0.46 8.68
N VAL A 18 27.95 -0.85 7.64
CA VAL A 18 27.44 -1.68 6.55
C VAL A 18 27.46 -3.13 7.02
N ALA A 19 26.30 -3.66 7.38
CA ALA A 19 26.12 -5.10 7.60
C ALA A 19 25.60 -5.72 6.30
N LEU A 20 26.50 -6.38 5.56
CA LEU A 20 26.14 -7.31 4.49
C LEU A 20 25.79 -8.66 5.13
N VAL A 21 24.49 -8.92 5.32
CA VAL A 21 23.97 -10.25 5.64
C VAL A 21 23.07 -10.68 4.48
N GLY A 22 23.55 -11.67 3.73
CA GLY A 22 22.77 -12.33 2.69
C GLY A 22 21.88 -13.43 3.26
N GLY A 23 20.74 -13.65 2.60
CA GLY A 23 20.03 -14.93 2.57
C GLY A 23 18.91 -15.10 3.58
N GLY A 24 17.67 -14.95 3.12
CA GLY A 24 16.43 -15.29 3.83
C GLY A 24 15.63 -14.06 4.19
N GLY A 25 14.77 -13.59 3.28
CA GLY A 25 13.85 -12.49 3.53
C GLY A 25 12.93 -12.83 4.70
N THR A 26 13.31 -12.37 5.90
CA THR A 26 12.36 -12.20 6.99
C THR A 26 11.43 -11.08 6.57
N ALA A 27 10.12 -11.34 6.55
CA ALA A 27 9.11 -10.31 6.37
C ALA A 27 9.47 -9.12 7.27
N GLN A 28 9.83 -7.99 6.66
CA GLN A 28 9.99 -6.74 7.38
C GLN A 28 8.58 -6.34 7.81
N ALA A 29 8.28 -6.50 9.09
CA ALA A 29 7.15 -5.80 9.70
C ALA A 29 7.40 -4.31 9.45
N ALA A 30 6.48 -3.65 8.76
CA ALA A 30 6.51 -2.20 8.68
C ALA A 30 6.48 -1.64 10.10
N ASP A 31 7.34 -0.67 10.40
CA ASP A 31 7.20 0.16 11.59
C ASP A 31 5.75 0.66 11.63
N GLY A 32 5.09 0.53 12.78
CA GLY A 32 3.63 0.51 12.96
C GLY A 32 2.86 1.81 12.65
N GLY A 33 3.19 2.51 11.56
CA GLY A 33 2.46 3.65 11.03
C GLY A 33 1.97 3.47 9.58
N GLU A 34 2.56 2.57 8.80
CA GLU A 34 2.20 2.37 7.38
C GLU A 34 1.14 1.27 7.22
N LEU A 35 0.01 1.60 6.58
CA LEU A 35 -1.10 0.67 6.39
C LEU A 35 -0.80 -0.44 5.38
N MET A 36 -0.15 -0.10 4.26
CA MET A 36 0.21 -1.08 3.23
C MET A 36 1.73 -1.09 3.04
N PRO A 37 2.44 -2.02 3.69
CA PRO A 37 3.88 -2.20 3.47
C PRO A 37 4.18 -2.42 1.99
N TYR A 38 5.41 -2.08 1.56
CA TYR A 38 5.85 -2.36 0.21
C TYR A 38 5.70 -3.87 -0.10
N PRO A 39 4.89 -4.25 -1.10
CA PRO A 39 4.50 -5.64 -1.29
C PRO A 39 5.49 -6.44 -2.16
N GLY A 40 6.53 -5.80 -2.70
CA GLY A 40 7.56 -6.44 -3.52
C GLY A 40 7.54 -6.03 -4.99
N PRO A 41 8.42 -6.62 -5.81
CA PRO A 41 8.63 -6.23 -7.21
C PRO A 41 7.46 -6.58 -8.14
N ASP A 42 6.64 -7.58 -7.78
CA ASP A 42 5.48 -8.02 -8.58
C ASP A 42 4.28 -7.05 -8.51
N ALA A 43 4.44 -5.96 -7.76
CA ALA A 43 3.43 -4.93 -7.60
C ALA A 43 3.31 -4.10 -8.88
N VAL A 44 2.15 -4.19 -9.52
CA VAL A 44 1.78 -3.31 -10.64
C VAL A 44 1.38 -1.93 -10.11
N VAL A 45 0.75 -1.89 -8.94
CA VAL A 45 0.37 -0.66 -8.25
C VAL A 45 0.57 -0.84 -6.75
N TRP A 46 1.07 0.21 -6.10
CA TRP A 46 1.17 0.29 -4.64
C TRP A 46 0.87 1.70 -4.16
N ILE A 47 -0.10 1.79 -3.25
CA ILE A 47 -0.44 2.97 -2.46
C ILE A 47 -0.23 2.57 -1.01
N SER A 48 0.81 3.10 -0.39
CA SER A 48 1.10 2.85 1.03
C SER A 48 -0.06 3.29 1.92
N GLU A 49 -0.60 4.48 1.63
CA GLU A 49 -1.69 5.07 2.38
C GLU A 49 -2.43 6.21 1.64
N HIS A 50 -3.71 6.33 1.91
CA HIS A 50 -4.61 7.43 1.54
C HIS A 50 -5.69 7.60 2.62
N THR A 51 -6.23 8.81 2.80
CA THR A 51 -7.29 9.09 3.78
C THR A 51 -8.58 9.53 3.09
N GLY A 52 -9.73 9.00 3.53
CA GLY A 52 -11.04 9.22 2.92
C GLY A 52 -11.22 8.46 1.59
N SER A 53 -12.27 8.78 0.85
CA SER A 53 -12.55 8.13 -0.45
C SER A 53 -11.53 8.51 -1.52
N GLY A 54 -11.26 7.61 -2.47
CA GLY A 54 -10.31 7.83 -3.54
C GLY A 54 -10.28 6.69 -4.54
N GLY A 55 -9.17 6.56 -5.27
CA GLY A 55 -8.99 5.51 -6.25
C GLY A 55 -7.79 5.74 -7.16
N LEU A 56 -7.63 4.85 -8.12
CA LEU A 56 -6.56 4.89 -9.10
C LEU A 56 -7.03 4.34 -10.44
N VAL A 57 -6.29 4.69 -11.48
CA VAL A 57 -6.34 4.05 -12.79
C VAL A 57 -4.91 3.72 -13.16
N SER A 58 -4.70 2.51 -13.66
CA SER A 58 -3.41 2.04 -14.15
C SER A 58 -3.58 1.22 -15.42
N SER A 59 -2.46 0.86 -16.03
CA SER A 59 -2.41 -0.01 -17.20
C SER A 59 -1.23 -0.96 -17.07
N GLY A 60 -1.22 -2.00 -17.90
CA GLY A 60 -0.13 -2.96 -17.94
C GLY A 60 -0.43 -4.28 -17.27
N LEU A 61 -1.72 -4.61 -17.05
CA LEU A 61 -2.06 -5.98 -16.68
C LEU A 61 -1.67 -6.95 -17.79
N ASN A 62 -0.97 -8.01 -17.40
CA ASN A 62 -0.59 -9.11 -18.27
C ASN A 62 -1.62 -10.25 -18.16
N ALA A 63 -2.24 -10.61 -19.29
CA ALA A 63 -3.26 -11.66 -19.35
C ALA A 63 -2.77 -13.05 -18.88
N HIS A 64 -1.45 -13.28 -18.93
CA HIS A 64 -0.83 -14.55 -18.56
C HIS A 64 -0.54 -14.69 -17.06
N LEU A 65 -0.69 -13.61 -16.27
CA LEU A 65 -0.42 -13.63 -14.84
C LEU A 65 -1.71 -13.47 -14.05
N GLY A 66 -1.79 -14.18 -12.92
CA GLY A 66 -2.88 -14.00 -11.97
C GLY A 66 -2.85 -12.59 -11.38
N THR A 67 -4.00 -11.93 -11.30
CA THR A 67 -4.11 -10.62 -10.67
C THR A 67 -4.74 -10.77 -9.29
N GLU A 68 -4.11 -10.17 -8.29
CA GLU A 68 -4.66 -10.06 -6.95
C GLU A 68 -4.65 -8.61 -6.46
N ILE A 69 -5.64 -8.28 -5.63
CA ILE A 69 -5.73 -6.99 -4.98
C ILE A 69 -5.71 -7.19 -3.47
N THR A 70 -4.81 -6.50 -2.79
CA THR A 70 -4.77 -6.43 -1.33
C THR A 70 -5.12 -5.01 -0.90
N VAL A 71 -6.02 -4.89 0.06
CA VAL A 71 -6.44 -3.62 0.65
C VAL A 71 -6.26 -3.69 2.15
N ALA A 72 -5.73 -2.62 2.72
CA ALA A 72 -5.63 -2.42 4.16
C ALA A 72 -6.46 -1.20 4.56
N CYS A 73 -7.09 -1.21 5.72
CA CYS A 73 -7.77 -0.02 6.24
C CYS A 73 -7.85 0.03 7.77
N GLU A 74 -7.98 1.26 8.29
CA GLU A 74 -8.17 1.58 9.71
C GLU A 74 -8.97 2.88 9.83
N GLY A 75 -9.79 3.03 10.87
CA GLY A 75 -10.37 4.34 11.21
C GLY A 75 -11.76 4.34 11.83
N GLY A 76 -12.34 3.18 12.14
CA GLY A 76 -13.65 3.08 12.80
C GLY A 76 -14.83 3.21 11.84
N GLY A 77 -14.87 2.36 10.81
CA GLY A 77 -15.96 2.29 9.83
C GLY A 77 -15.74 1.17 8.82
N SER A 78 -15.97 1.43 7.54
CA SER A 78 -15.75 0.46 6.47
C SER A 78 -15.30 1.15 5.18
N VAL A 79 -14.63 0.40 4.30
CA VAL A 79 -14.41 0.79 2.91
C VAL A 79 -15.11 -0.18 1.97
N GLU A 80 -15.71 0.34 0.91
CA GLU A 80 -16.13 -0.44 -0.26
C GLU A 80 -15.12 -0.27 -1.38
N VAL A 81 -14.64 -1.39 -1.92
CA VAL A 81 -13.63 -1.42 -2.97
C VAL A 81 -14.27 -1.97 -4.23
N GLY A 82 -14.11 -1.25 -5.35
CA GLY A 82 -14.56 -1.68 -6.67
C GLY A 82 -13.40 -1.77 -7.65
N PHE A 83 -13.25 -2.91 -8.31
CA PHE A 83 -12.26 -3.14 -9.37
C PHE A 83 -12.94 -3.22 -10.74
N THR A 84 -12.38 -2.53 -11.72
CA THR A 84 -12.84 -2.50 -13.11
C THR A 84 -11.67 -2.71 -14.07
N SER A 85 -11.88 -3.43 -15.18
CA SER A 85 -10.86 -3.59 -16.22
C SER A 85 -11.43 -3.51 -17.64
N ASP A 86 -10.59 -3.09 -18.59
CA ASP A 86 -10.94 -3.02 -20.01
C ASP A 86 -11.20 -4.41 -20.60
N ALA A 87 -10.46 -5.43 -20.14
CA ALA A 87 -10.67 -6.84 -20.53
C ALA A 87 -12.09 -7.34 -20.23
N THR A 88 -12.75 -6.70 -19.28
CA THR A 88 -14.12 -7.00 -18.85
C THR A 88 -15.14 -5.96 -19.30
N ALA A 89 -14.84 -5.10 -20.29
CA ALA A 89 -15.77 -4.05 -20.74
C ALA A 89 -17.19 -4.59 -20.99
N GLY A 90 -18.12 -4.25 -20.08
CA GLY A 90 -19.50 -4.75 -20.06
C GLY A 90 -19.86 -5.73 -18.92
N SER A 91 -18.88 -6.18 -18.13
CA SER A 91 -19.10 -6.97 -16.90
C SER A 91 -19.25 -6.06 -15.69
N ALA A 92 -19.98 -6.52 -14.68
CA ALA A 92 -20.10 -5.80 -13.42
C ALA A 92 -18.72 -5.68 -12.74
N PRO A 93 -18.41 -4.55 -12.10
CA PRO A 93 -17.22 -4.42 -11.28
C PRO A 93 -17.15 -5.52 -10.21
N VAL A 94 -15.94 -5.98 -9.90
CA VAL A 94 -15.74 -6.83 -8.72
C VAL A 94 -15.76 -5.90 -7.51
N THR A 95 -16.75 -6.06 -6.63
CA THR A 95 -16.89 -5.24 -5.43
C THR A 95 -16.77 -6.06 -4.15
N PHE A 96 -16.16 -5.47 -3.13
CA PHE A 96 -16.13 -6.05 -1.79
C PHE A 96 -15.99 -4.98 -0.71
N THR A 97 -16.51 -5.28 0.48
CA THR A 97 -16.43 -4.39 1.65
C THR A 97 -15.40 -4.91 2.64
N LEU A 98 -14.72 -4.00 3.32
CA LEU A 98 -13.77 -4.28 4.39
C LEU A 98 -14.11 -3.45 5.63
N ASP A 99 -14.27 -4.10 6.78
CA ASP A 99 -14.43 -3.44 8.06
C ASP A 99 -13.08 -2.89 8.55
N CYS A 100 -13.06 -1.61 8.93
CA CYS A 100 -11.88 -0.85 9.31
C CYS A 100 -11.99 -0.49 10.80
N PRO A 101 -11.53 -1.33 11.72
CA PRO A 101 -11.56 -1.02 13.15
C PRO A 101 -10.69 0.21 13.45
N ALA A 102 -10.92 0.84 14.59
CA ALA A 102 -10.08 1.95 15.05
C ALA A 102 -8.85 1.39 15.81
N GLY A 103 -7.66 1.94 15.54
CA GLY A 103 -6.42 1.61 16.26
C GLY A 103 -5.71 0.34 15.79
N ALA A 104 -6.22 -0.33 14.74
CA ALA A 104 -5.56 -1.47 14.12
C ALA A 104 -5.96 -1.59 12.65
N ALA A 105 -4.99 -1.87 11.78
CA ALA A 105 -5.23 -2.13 10.38
C ALA A 105 -5.84 -3.52 10.14
N THR A 106 -6.89 -3.59 9.34
CA THR A 106 -7.38 -4.85 8.75
C THR A 106 -6.89 -4.95 7.32
N HIS A 107 -6.45 -6.15 6.91
CA HIS A 107 -6.05 -6.44 5.53
C HIS A 107 -7.00 -7.45 4.90
N ARG A 108 -7.24 -7.31 3.59
CA ARG A 108 -7.99 -8.28 2.79
C ARG A 108 -7.38 -8.40 1.40
N THR A 109 -7.10 -9.63 1.00
CA THR A 109 -6.67 -9.98 -0.35
C THR A 109 -7.83 -10.64 -1.09
N VAL A 110 -8.04 -10.23 -2.35
CA VAL A 110 -9.02 -10.81 -3.26
C VAL A 110 -8.31 -11.27 -4.52
N GLN A 111 -8.54 -12.53 -4.86
CA GLN A 111 -8.04 -13.12 -6.10
C GLN A 111 -8.99 -12.78 -7.25
N LEU A 112 -8.49 -12.08 -8.25
CA LEU A 112 -9.24 -11.74 -9.47
C LEU A 112 -8.99 -12.75 -10.59
N GLY A 113 -7.88 -13.48 -10.52
CA GLY A 113 -7.52 -14.55 -11.45
C GLY A 113 -6.73 -14.06 -12.67
N GLU A 114 -6.53 -14.97 -13.62
CA GLU A 114 -5.82 -14.72 -14.88
C GLU A 114 -6.75 -14.14 -15.96
N GLY A 115 -6.17 -13.74 -17.09
CA GLY A 115 -6.93 -13.27 -18.26
C GLY A 115 -7.30 -11.79 -18.24
N LEU A 116 -7.03 -11.08 -17.14
CA LEU A 116 -7.15 -9.63 -17.07
C LEU A 116 -6.00 -8.96 -17.82
N SER A 117 -6.31 -7.95 -18.62
CA SER A 117 -5.32 -7.28 -19.46
C SER A 117 -5.65 -5.82 -19.70
N GLY A 118 -4.64 -5.05 -20.08
CA GLY A 118 -4.82 -3.64 -20.44
C GLY A 118 -4.96 -2.72 -19.22
N SER A 119 -5.89 -1.78 -19.29
CA SER A 119 -6.14 -0.79 -18.24
C SER A 119 -7.13 -1.30 -17.21
N PHE A 120 -6.97 -0.82 -15.99
CA PHE A 120 -7.87 -1.10 -14.89
C PHE A 120 -8.02 0.10 -13.97
N GLY A 121 -9.13 0.14 -13.24
CA GLY A 121 -9.41 1.13 -12.23
C GLY A 121 -9.79 0.47 -10.91
N VAL A 122 -9.36 1.09 -9.81
CA VAL A 122 -9.85 0.76 -8.47
C VAL A 122 -10.46 2.00 -7.85
N GLN A 123 -11.68 1.87 -7.35
CA GLN A 123 -12.34 2.88 -6.53
C GLN A 123 -12.45 2.39 -5.09
N VAL A 124 -12.22 3.30 -4.14
CA VAL A 124 -12.37 3.05 -2.71
C VAL A 124 -13.31 4.11 -2.14
N ALA A 125 -14.48 3.67 -1.66
CA ALA A 125 -15.44 4.52 -0.99
C ALA A 125 -15.36 4.28 0.52
N ALA A 126 -14.90 5.28 1.27
CA ALA A 126 -14.83 5.23 2.72
C ALA A 126 -16.15 5.69 3.34
N SER A 127 -16.62 4.98 4.37
CA SER A 127 -17.82 5.37 5.11
C SER A 127 -17.63 6.64 5.95
N ASP A 128 -16.38 6.96 6.28
CA ASP A 128 -15.97 8.15 7.03
C ASP A 128 -14.72 8.76 6.39
N PRO A 129 -14.62 10.09 6.26
CA PRO A 129 -13.49 10.76 5.61
C PRO A 129 -12.17 10.64 6.37
N GLY A 130 -12.19 10.25 7.65
CA GLY A 130 -11.02 9.99 8.48
C GLY A 130 -10.44 8.58 8.36
N ILE A 131 -11.11 7.66 7.65
CA ILE A 131 -10.58 6.31 7.41
C ILE A 131 -9.34 6.40 6.54
N ARG A 132 -8.27 5.74 6.99
CA ARG A 132 -7.04 5.55 6.22
C ARG A 132 -7.11 4.19 5.53
N TRP A 133 -6.64 4.09 4.30
CA TRP A 133 -6.52 2.85 3.55
C TRP A 133 -5.22 2.79 2.75
N GLY A 134 -4.72 1.60 2.51
CA GLY A 134 -3.63 1.33 1.57
C GLY A 134 -4.03 0.21 0.61
N LEU A 135 -3.35 0.12 -0.52
CA LEU A 135 -3.73 -0.80 -1.59
C LEU A 135 -2.49 -1.29 -2.36
N ALA A 136 -2.50 -2.57 -2.72
CA ALA A 136 -1.57 -3.17 -3.66
C ALA A 136 -2.32 -3.98 -4.71
N VAL A 137 -1.89 -3.89 -5.97
CA VAL A 137 -2.28 -4.82 -7.03
C VAL A 137 -1.03 -5.53 -7.50
N LEU A 138 -1.06 -6.86 -7.47
CA LEU A 138 0.09 -7.71 -7.80
C LEU A 138 -0.22 -8.62 -8.98
N GLN A 139 0.82 -8.90 -9.76
CA GLN A 139 0.86 -9.95 -10.77
C GLN A 139 2.14 -10.77 -10.59
N PRO A 140 2.14 -11.76 -9.67
CA PRO A 140 3.31 -12.62 -9.46
C PRO A 140 3.61 -13.46 -10.71
N GLU A 141 4.90 -13.66 -10.99
CA GLU A 141 5.44 -14.47 -12.10
C GLU A 141 5.59 -15.96 -11.80
#